data_AF-A0A8H4XHQ2-F1
#
_entry.id   AF-A0A8H4XHQ2-F1
#
_cell.length_a   1.000
_cell.length_b   1.000
_cell.length_c   1.000
_cell.angle_alpha   90.00
_cell.angle_beta   90.00
_cell.angle_gamma   90.00
#
_symmetry.space_group_name_H-M   'P 1'
#
loop_
_entity.id
_entity.type
_entity.pdbx_description
1 polymer ?
#
loop_
_entity_poly.entity_id
_entity_poly.type
_entity_poly.pdbx_seq_one_letter_code
_entity_poly.pdbx_strand_id
1 'polypeptide(L)'
;MGYFSSLDRVASEIPRNTPMPPLHMPALYRDFFARAGLPWSLGLPRRGTIVLNPLAVGHHPSTNAALLPGFILEGQQIQHVDYMASWYITDTSSCPHDDSSFGPCRAFHPGATSIALQHVGWGRIGYVGDYQATMAEGSIQVIIAMCGLLD
;
A
#
# COMPACT_ATOMS: atom_id res chain seq x y z
N MET A 1 -26.22 6.95 37.04
CA MET A 1 -25.02 7.14 36.22
C MET A 1 -24.44 5.77 35.90
N GLY A 2 -24.21 5.47 34.63
CA GLY A 2 -23.58 4.21 34.21
C GLY A 2 -24.15 3.65 32.89
N TYR A 3 -24.06 4.42 31.80
CA TYR A 3 -24.19 3.89 30.44
C TYR A 3 -22.81 3.39 30.00
N PHE A 4 -22.56 2.08 30.08
CA PHE A 4 -21.48 1.41 29.34
C PHE A 4 -21.84 -0.08 29.24
N SER A 5 -22.76 -0.40 28.31
CA SER A 5 -23.03 -1.78 27.91
C SER A 5 -23.46 -1.76 26.44
N SER A 6 -22.53 -2.06 25.52
CA SER A 6 -22.83 -2.59 24.18
C SER A 6 -21.56 -2.81 23.33
N LEU A 7 -20.51 -2.01 23.52
CA LEU A 7 -19.37 -2.03 22.57
C LEU A 7 -18.31 -3.13 22.83
N ASP A 8 -18.19 -3.65 24.06
CA ASP A 8 -17.16 -4.66 24.37
C ASP A 8 -17.54 -6.10 23.98
N ARG A 9 -18.77 -6.35 23.53
CA ARG A 9 -19.23 -7.70 23.16
C ARG A 9 -19.12 -8.03 21.66
N VAL A 10 -18.78 -7.05 20.82
CA VAL A 10 -18.68 -7.27 19.36
C VAL A 10 -17.24 -7.52 18.92
N ALA A 11 -16.25 -7.21 19.76
CA ALA A 11 -14.83 -7.36 19.42
C ALA A 11 -14.24 -8.76 19.65
N SER A 12 -15.00 -9.71 20.22
CA SER A 12 -14.46 -11.03 20.61
C SER A 12 -14.78 -12.19 19.65
N GLU A 13 -15.51 -11.96 18.55
CA GLU A 13 -16.01 -13.03 17.67
C GLU A 13 -15.56 -12.93 16.21
N ILE A 14 -14.47 -12.22 15.90
CA ILE A 14 -13.83 -12.37 14.59
C ILE A 14 -12.69 -13.37 14.74
N PRO A 15 -12.82 -14.61 14.21
CA PRO A 15 -11.70 -15.53 14.16
C PRO A 15 -10.51 -14.85 13.49
N ARG A 16 -9.35 -14.86 14.15
CA ARG A 16 -8.07 -14.32 13.62
C ARG A 16 -7.64 -14.95 12.28
N ASN A 17 -8.37 -15.97 11.80
CA ASN A 17 -8.15 -16.71 10.55
C ASN A 17 -9.33 -16.64 9.58
N THR A 18 -10.24 -15.66 9.71
CA THR A 18 -11.24 -15.46 8.65
C THR A 18 -10.50 -14.82 7.46
N PRO A 19 -10.33 -15.49 6.30
CA PRO A 19 -9.81 -14.81 5.13
C PRO A 19 -10.71 -13.61 4.88
N MET A 20 -10.11 -12.42 4.86
CA MET A 20 -10.85 -11.19 4.58
C MET A 20 -11.64 -11.45 3.28
N PRO A 21 -12.98 -11.25 3.26
CA PRO A 21 -13.72 -11.47 2.04
C PRO A 21 -13.05 -10.62 0.95
N PRO A 22 -12.75 -11.18 -0.23
CA PRO A 22 -12.14 -10.40 -1.29
C PRO A 22 -13.03 -9.17 -1.49
N LEU A 23 -12.47 -7.97 -1.40
CA LEU A 23 -13.19 -6.77 -1.75
C LEU A 23 -13.77 -7.01 -3.15
N HIS A 24 -15.09 -7.20 -3.26
CA HIS A 24 -15.81 -7.44 -4.51
C HIS A 24 -15.88 -6.17 -5.36
N MET A 25 -14.76 -5.47 -5.50
CA MET A 25 -14.60 -4.22 -6.22
C MET A 25 -13.53 -4.22 -7.34
N PRO A 26 -13.01 -5.35 -7.91
CA PRO A 26 -12.00 -5.26 -8.98
C PRO A 26 -12.42 -4.38 -10.16
N ALA A 27 -13.71 -4.43 -10.52
CA ALA A 27 -14.27 -3.61 -11.59
C ALA A 27 -14.24 -2.11 -11.26
N LEU A 28 -14.60 -1.73 -10.02
CA LEU A 28 -14.63 -0.32 -9.61
C LEU A 28 -13.24 0.32 -9.62
N TYR A 29 -12.21 -0.39 -9.13
CA TYR A 29 -10.83 0.11 -9.15
C TYR A 29 -10.28 0.23 -10.57
N ARG A 30 -10.48 -0.80 -11.41
CA ARG A 30 -10.06 -0.74 -12.82
C ARG A 30 -10.73 0.43 -13.53
N ASP A 31 -12.04 0.59 -13.36
CA ASP A 31 -12.78 1.65 -14.05
C ASP A 31 -12.40 3.05 -13.52
N PHE A 32 -12.07 3.18 -12.23
CA PHE A 32 -11.53 4.41 -11.66
C PHE A 32 -10.18 4.78 -12.29
N PHE A 33 -9.21 3.85 -12.29
CA PHE A 33 -7.89 4.09 -12.87
C PHE A 33 -7.97 4.37 -14.38
N ALA A 34 -8.79 3.62 -15.12
CA ALA A 34 -9.02 3.84 -16.54
C ALA A 34 -9.60 5.23 -16.83
N ARG A 35 -10.59 5.69 -16.04
CA ARG A 35 -11.13 7.06 -16.16
C ARG A 35 -10.09 8.14 -15.85
N ALA A 36 -9.14 7.84 -14.97
CA ALA A 36 -8.00 8.71 -14.70
C ALA A 36 -6.88 8.61 -15.75
N GLY A 37 -7.03 7.78 -16.80
CA GLY A 37 -6.00 7.58 -17.81
C GLY A 37 -4.82 6.72 -17.34
N LEU A 38 -4.99 5.98 -16.25
CA LEU A 38 -3.96 5.12 -15.67
C LEU A 38 -4.16 3.66 -16.12
N PRO A 39 -3.09 2.95 -16.52
CA PRO A 39 -3.17 1.53 -16.88
C PRO A 39 -3.27 0.60 -15.66
N TRP A 40 -3.39 1.17 -14.46
CA TRP A 40 -3.31 0.43 -13.20
C TRP A 40 -4.47 -0.55 -13.02
N SER A 41 -4.17 -1.70 -12.44
CA SER A 41 -5.15 -2.71 -12.05
C SER A 41 -4.82 -3.31 -10.69
N LEU A 42 -5.80 -3.88 -10.00
CA LEU A 42 -5.52 -4.60 -8.76
C LEU A 42 -4.64 -5.82 -9.04
N GLY A 43 -3.60 -5.97 -8.24
CA GLY A 43 -2.79 -7.17 -8.13
C GLY A 43 -3.26 -8.08 -7.00
N LEU A 44 -2.36 -8.93 -6.52
CA LEU A 44 -2.62 -9.75 -5.34
C LEU A 44 -2.29 -8.98 -4.07
N PRO A 45 -3.04 -9.22 -2.97
CA PRO A 45 -2.59 -8.77 -1.66
C PRO A 45 -1.27 -9.43 -1.29
N ARG A 46 -0.39 -8.70 -0.61
CA ARG A 46 0.91 -9.21 -0.18
C ARG A 46 1.35 -8.57 1.13
N ARG A 47 1.99 -9.36 1.96
CA ARG A 47 2.82 -8.92 3.07
C ARG A 47 4.30 -9.04 2.71
N GLY A 48 5.11 -8.03 3.00
CA GLY A 48 6.56 -8.09 2.81
C GLY A 48 7.25 -6.77 3.09
N THR A 49 8.59 -6.79 3.14
CA THR A 49 9.35 -5.53 3.22
C THR A 49 9.34 -4.85 1.86
N ILE A 50 8.98 -3.58 1.89
CA ILE A 50 9.07 -2.67 0.76
C ILE A 50 10.19 -1.67 1.02
N VAL A 51 10.91 -1.28 -0.03
CA VAL A 51 12.03 -0.36 0.03
C VAL A 51 11.73 0.89 -0.79
N LEU A 52 12.19 2.03 -0.29
CA LEU A 52 12.01 3.33 -0.93
C LEU A 52 12.67 3.32 -2.32
N ASN A 53 11.96 3.85 -3.30
CA ASN A 53 12.51 4.12 -4.63
C ASN A 53 12.86 5.61 -4.72
N PRO A 54 14.12 6.01 -4.43
CA PRO A 54 14.52 7.41 -4.41
C PRO A 54 14.41 8.07 -5.79
N LEU A 55 14.45 7.28 -6.88
CA LEU A 55 14.28 7.79 -8.23
C LEU A 55 12.84 8.24 -8.50
N ALA A 56 11.84 7.55 -7.93
CA ALA A 56 10.42 7.87 -8.09
C ALA A 56 9.96 9.03 -7.19
N VAL A 57 10.55 9.19 -6.01
CA VAL A 57 10.28 10.34 -5.12
C VAL A 57 10.89 11.63 -5.69
N GLY A 58 11.93 11.49 -6.53
CA GLY A 58 12.67 12.60 -7.12
C GLY A 58 13.66 13.21 -6.13
N HIS A 59 14.31 14.32 -6.50
CA HIS A 59 15.42 14.89 -5.73
C HIS A 59 15.00 15.81 -4.56
N HIS A 60 13.74 15.78 -4.10
CA HIS A 60 13.33 16.62 -2.97
C HIS A 60 14.01 16.12 -1.68
N PRO A 61 15.02 16.83 -1.13
CA PRO A 61 15.89 16.25 -0.11
C PRO A 61 15.16 16.03 1.21
N SER A 62 14.24 16.94 1.59
CA SER A 62 13.47 16.80 2.84
C SER A 62 12.49 15.64 2.76
N THR A 63 11.86 15.41 1.61
CA THR A 63 10.94 14.28 1.43
C THR A 63 11.67 12.94 1.46
N ASN A 64 12.82 12.82 0.79
CA ASN A 64 13.61 11.59 0.85
C ASN A 64 14.18 11.32 2.25
N ALA A 65 14.57 12.36 2.99
CA ALA A 65 15.10 12.22 4.34
C ALA A 65 13.99 11.88 5.37
N ALA A 66 12.76 12.33 5.13
CA ALA A 66 11.64 12.11 6.04
C ALA A 66 10.95 10.75 5.82
N LEU A 67 11.10 10.13 4.66
CA LEU A 67 10.55 8.81 4.36
C LEU A 67 11.47 7.69 4.88
N LEU A 68 10.86 6.63 5.42
CA LEU A 68 11.61 5.44 5.83
C LEU A 68 12.30 4.77 4.62
N PRO A 69 13.55 4.29 4.75
CA PRO A 69 14.24 3.60 3.67
C PRO A 69 13.57 2.26 3.29
N GLY A 70 12.81 1.68 4.21
CA GLY A 70 11.96 0.51 3.98
C GLY A 70 11.20 0.11 5.23
N PHE A 71 10.10 -0.61 5.05
CA PHE A 71 9.27 -1.13 6.15
C PHE A 71 8.43 -2.33 5.69
N ILE A 72 7.90 -3.10 6.64
CA ILE A 72 6.98 -4.20 6.33
C ILE A 72 5.59 -3.63 6.11
N LEU A 73 5.00 -3.95 4.96
CA LEU A 73 3.64 -3.58 4.61
C LEU A 73 2.82 -4.83 4.32
N GLU A 74 1.58 -4.86 4.80
CA GLU A 74 0.55 -5.81 4.37
C GLU A 74 -0.54 -5.04 3.63
N GLY A 75 -0.71 -5.32 2.35
CA GLY A 75 -1.60 -4.50 1.56
C GLY A 75 -1.95 -5.05 0.19
N GLN A 76 -2.91 -4.39 -0.44
CA GLN A 76 -3.27 -4.57 -1.83
C GLN A 76 -2.14 -4.05 -2.71
N GLN A 77 -1.68 -4.84 -3.68
CA GLN A 77 -0.85 -4.31 -4.77
C GLN A 77 -1.73 -3.78 -5.90
N ILE A 78 -1.23 -2.79 -6.62
CA ILE A 78 -1.62 -2.47 -7.99
C ILE A 78 -0.53 -2.94 -8.95
N GLN A 79 -0.91 -3.18 -10.20
CA GLN A 79 -0.06 -3.65 -11.30
C GLN A 79 -0.06 -2.63 -12.45
N HIS A 80 0.86 -2.83 -13.41
CA HIS A 80 1.09 -1.94 -14.55
C HIS A 80 1.47 -0.52 -14.14
N VAL A 81 2.15 -0.38 -13.01
CA VAL A 81 2.66 0.90 -12.51
C VAL A 81 4.03 1.18 -13.13
N ASP A 82 4.25 2.40 -13.61
CA ASP A 82 5.59 2.82 -14.04
C ASP A 82 6.57 2.78 -12.86
N TYR A 83 7.82 2.42 -13.11
CA TYR A 83 8.83 2.39 -12.07
C TYR A 83 9.05 3.77 -11.42
N MET A 84 8.99 4.85 -12.20
CA MET A 84 9.08 6.24 -11.73
C MET A 84 7.85 6.70 -10.94
N ALA A 85 6.74 5.96 -11.01
CA ALA A 85 5.56 6.21 -10.19
C ALA A 85 5.52 5.35 -8.93
N SER A 86 6.36 4.31 -8.85
CA SER A 86 6.40 3.37 -7.73
C SER A 86 7.31 3.88 -6.63
N TRP A 87 6.75 4.60 -5.65
CA TRP A 87 7.49 5.22 -4.54
C TRP A 87 8.15 4.19 -3.61
N TYR A 88 7.54 3.03 -3.45
CA TYR A 88 8.17 1.88 -2.81
C TYR A 88 8.06 0.66 -3.74
N ILE A 89 9.08 -0.19 -3.68
CA ILE A 89 9.15 -1.44 -4.44
C ILE A 89 9.38 -2.61 -3.50
N THR A 90 8.97 -3.82 -3.89
CA THR A 90 9.24 -5.01 -3.08
C THR A 90 10.72 -5.32 -3.08
N ASP A 91 11.32 -5.45 -1.90
CA ASP A 91 12.70 -5.92 -1.79
C ASP A 91 12.79 -7.39 -2.24
N THR A 92 13.81 -7.68 -3.04
CA THR A 92 14.15 -9.03 -3.50
C THR A 92 14.57 -9.96 -2.35
N SER A 93 14.98 -9.44 -1.20
CA SER A 93 15.63 -10.22 -0.14
C SER A 93 14.70 -10.69 0.99
N SER A 94 13.52 -10.08 1.14
CA SER A 94 12.69 -10.22 2.33
C SER A 94 11.34 -10.85 2.01
N CYS A 95 11.30 -12.18 1.98
CA CYS A 95 10.06 -12.90 2.11
C CYS A 95 9.87 -13.23 3.60
N PRO A 96 8.78 -12.78 4.26
CA PRO A 96 8.37 -13.42 5.49
C PRO A 96 8.15 -14.90 5.15
N HIS A 97 8.97 -15.79 5.72
CA HIS A 97 9.05 -17.18 5.28
C HIS A 97 7.81 -18.03 5.65
N ASP A 98 6.85 -17.49 6.40
CA ASP A 98 6.00 -18.34 7.25
C ASP A 98 4.48 -18.10 7.16
N ASP A 99 3.97 -17.32 6.19
CA ASP A 99 2.51 -17.12 6.06
C ASP A 99 1.93 -17.74 4.79
N SER A 100 1.30 -18.91 4.96
CA SER A 100 0.60 -19.65 3.90
C SER A 100 -0.59 -18.90 3.29
N SER A 101 -1.08 -17.85 3.94
CA SER A 101 -2.21 -17.04 3.48
C SER A 101 -1.83 -16.14 2.30
N PHE A 102 -0.54 -15.83 2.16
CA PHE A 102 0.01 -15.06 1.06
C PHE A 102 0.74 -16.02 0.11
N GLY A 103 0.29 -16.09 -1.15
CA GLY A 103 0.88 -16.99 -2.15
C GLY A 103 2.40 -16.80 -2.33
N PRO A 104 3.07 -17.68 -3.08
CA PRO A 104 4.54 -17.77 -3.11
C PRO A 104 5.20 -16.41 -3.31
N CYS A 105 6.08 -16.06 -2.37
CA CYS A 105 6.85 -14.83 -2.42
C CYS A 105 7.88 -14.93 -3.55
N ARG A 106 7.58 -14.31 -4.69
CA ARG A 106 8.56 -14.02 -5.73
C ARG A 106 9.19 -12.67 -5.42
N ALA A 107 10.52 -12.68 -5.33
CA ALA A 107 11.38 -11.53 -5.22
C ALA A 107 11.14 -10.61 -6.43
N PHE A 108 10.71 -9.37 -6.16
CA PHE A 108 10.46 -8.31 -7.15
C PHE A 108 9.48 -8.65 -8.30
N HIS A 109 8.33 -7.96 -8.31
CA HIS A 109 7.41 -7.97 -9.45
C HIS A 109 7.49 -6.60 -10.13
N PRO A 110 8.23 -6.48 -11.26
CA PRO A 110 8.27 -5.25 -12.02
C PRO A 110 6.85 -4.76 -12.33
N GLY A 111 6.61 -3.48 -12.09
CA GLY A 111 5.31 -2.85 -12.35
C GLY A 111 4.21 -3.20 -11.34
N ALA A 112 4.53 -3.89 -10.24
CA ALA A 112 3.61 -4.06 -9.12
C ALA A 112 4.12 -3.34 -7.87
N THR A 113 3.24 -2.60 -7.21
CA THR A 113 3.54 -1.90 -5.95
C THR A 113 2.30 -1.68 -5.11
N SER A 114 2.47 -1.50 -3.81
CA SER A 114 1.41 -1.04 -2.91
C SER A 114 1.45 0.46 -2.65
N ILE A 115 2.47 1.17 -3.14
CA ILE A 115 2.63 2.61 -2.94
C ILE A 115 3.09 3.28 -4.24
N ALA A 116 2.21 4.09 -4.82
CA ALA A 116 2.48 4.79 -6.07
C ALA A 116 1.95 6.23 -6.08
N LEU A 117 2.62 7.11 -6.82
CA LEU A 117 2.16 8.46 -7.12
C LEU A 117 2.42 8.78 -8.60
N GLN A 118 1.37 9.14 -9.34
CA GLN A 118 1.45 9.42 -10.77
C GLN A 118 0.84 10.77 -11.11
N HIS A 119 1.47 11.50 -12.03
CA HIS A 119 0.89 12.70 -12.61
C HIS A 119 -0.31 12.36 -13.52
N VAL A 120 -1.42 13.06 -13.32
CA VAL A 120 -2.64 12.95 -14.13
C VAL A 120 -3.15 14.36 -14.43
N GLY A 121 -3.03 14.78 -15.70
CA GLY A 121 -3.29 16.16 -16.09
C GLY A 121 -2.40 17.14 -15.33
N TRP A 122 -3.00 18.08 -14.60
CA TRP A 122 -2.29 19.04 -13.74
C TRP A 122 -2.18 18.59 -12.28
N GLY A 123 -2.78 17.45 -11.94
CA GLY A 123 -2.79 16.89 -10.60
C GLY A 123 -1.92 15.64 -10.47
N ARG A 124 -2.05 14.98 -9.33
CA ARG A 124 -1.43 13.69 -9.04
C ARG A 124 -2.45 12.76 -8.41
N ILE A 125 -2.35 11.47 -8.70
CA ILE A 125 -3.11 10.41 -8.03
C ILE A 125 -2.12 9.56 -7.23
N GLY A 126 -2.35 9.51 -5.93
CA GLY A 126 -1.64 8.65 -4.99
C GLY A 126 -2.41 7.38 -4.71
N TYR A 127 -1.70 6.27 -4.54
CA TYR A 127 -2.23 4.99 -4.11
C TYR A 127 -1.39 4.47 -2.94
N VAL A 128 -2.08 4.06 -1.86
CA VAL A 128 -1.50 3.36 -0.72
C VAL A 128 -2.43 2.19 -0.41
N GLY A 129 -1.94 0.98 -0.63
CA GLY A 129 -2.72 -0.26 -0.50
C GLY A 129 -2.74 -0.88 0.90
N ASP A 130 -2.28 -0.16 1.93
CA ASP A 130 -2.15 -0.66 3.31
C ASP A 130 -3.50 -1.08 3.89
N TYR A 131 -3.64 -2.34 4.32
CA TYR A 131 -4.85 -2.84 4.97
C TYR A 131 -4.88 -2.62 6.48
N GLN A 132 -3.71 -2.50 7.11
CA GLN A 132 -3.55 -2.39 8.55
C GLN A 132 -2.65 -1.18 8.83
N ALA A 133 -3.21 0.02 8.62
CA ALA A 133 -2.57 1.30 8.92
C ALA A 133 -2.05 1.43 10.37
N THR A 134 -2.43 0.51 11.27
CA THR A 134 -1.95 0.43 12.65
C THR A 134 -0.55 -0.19 12.81
N MET A 135 -0.01 -0.88 11.80
CA MET A 135 1.31 -1.55 11.91
C MET A 135 2.44 -0.89 11.12
N ALA A 136 2.14 0.05 10.22
CA ALA A 136 3.15 0.70 9.39
C ALA A 136 3.12 2.23 9.56
N GLU A 137 3.84 2.77 10.55
CA GLU A 137 4.10 4.22 10.65
C GLU A 137 4.59 4.83 9.32
N GLY A 138 5.29 4.02 8.51
CA GLY A 138 5.75 4.39 7.18
C GLY A 138 4.63 4.73 6.19
N SER A 139 3.47 4.08 6.22
CA SER A 139 2.38 4.36 5.26
C SER A 139 1.72 5.71 5.55
N ILE A 140 1.59 6.10 6.82
CA ILE A 140 1.11 7.43 7.22
C ILE A 140 2.07 8.52 6.75
N GLN A 141 3.38 8.35 6.99
CA GLN A 141 4.39 9.30 6.50
C GLN A 141 4.34 9.47 4.99
N VAL A 142 4.16 8.37 4.25
CA VAL A 142 3.97 8.42 2.80
C VAL A 142 2.75 9.23 2.40
N ILE A 143 1.60 9.07 3.05
CA ILE A 143 0.39 9.85 2.74
C ILE A 143 0.65 11.34 2.99
N ILE A 144 1.27 11.70 4.10
CA ILE A 144 1.64 13.09 4.44
C ILE A 144 2.59 13.66 3.37
N ALA A 145 3.57 12.86 2.92
CA ALA A 145 4.50 13.23 1.85
C ALA A 145 3.78 13.46 0.51
N MET A 146 2.87 12.57 0.11
CA MET A 146 2.10 12.69 -1.14
C MET A 146 1.20 13.94 -1.13
N CYS A 147 0.71 14.34 0.04
CA CYS A 147 -0.04 15.58 0.24
C CYS A 147 0.85 16.84 0.22
N GLY A 148 2.18 16.71 0.20
CA GLY A 148 3.11 17.83 0.24
C GLY A 148 3.16 18.51 1.61
N LEU A 149 3.08 17.71 2.69
CA LEU A 149 3.09 18.18 4.08
C LEU A 149 4.33 17.68 4.86
N LEU A 150 5.29 17.05 4.18
CA LEU A 150 6.61 16.76 4.72
C LEU A 150 7.57 17.82 4.17
N ASP A 151 7.72 18.90 4.94
CA ASP A 151 8.48 20.09 4.59
C ASP A 151 9.84 20.08 5.29
#